data_AF-A0A5C8SFV1-F1
#
_entry.id   AF-A0A5C8SFV1-F1
#
_cell.length_a   1.000
_cell.length_b   1.000
_cell.length_c   1.000
_cell.angle_alpha   90.00
_cell.angle_beta   90.00
_cell.angle_gamma   90.00
#
_symmetry.space_group_name_H-M   'P 1'
#
loop_
_entity.id
_entity.type
_entity.pdbx_description
1 polymer ?
#
loop_
_entity_poly.entity_id
_entity_poly.type
_entity_poly.pdbx_seq_one_letter_code
_entity_poly.pdbx_strand_id
1 'polypeptide(L)'
;MAVEIYRAPKAELRRLLDQGEGYASIGRLHGVHENRVRYRATKLGLRGTTQPQGEMPSEALLRLALRQPDLTLKAIAKLFACQAQAIARGAKRYGLPTDRRGRLALREDRS
;
A
#
# COMPACT_ATOMS: atom_id res chain seq x y z
N MET A 1 -22.23 -7.79 -26.75
CA MET A 1 -22.20 -8.29 -25.34
C MET A 1 -22.48 -7.12 -24.43
N ALA A 2 -23.60 -7.13 -23.70
CA ALA A 2 -23.91 -6.07 -22.74
C ALA A 2 -22.87 -6.12 -21.62
N VAL A 3 -22.08 -5.05 -21.48
CA VAL A 3 -21.16 -4.91 -20.35
C VAL A 3 -22.03 -4.65 -19.13
N GLU A 4 -22.23 -5.68 -18.31
CA GLU A 4 -22.95 -5.55 -17.04
C GLU A 4 -22.25 -4.48 -16.20
N ILE A 5 -22.93 -3.35 -15.99
CA ILE A 5 -22.33 -2.21 -15.28
C ILE A 5 -22.37 -2.54 -13.80
N TYR A 6 -21.20 -2.68 -13.18
CA TYR A 6 -21.09 -2.80 -11.72
C TYR A 6 -21.68 -1.56 -11.02
N ARG A 7 -22.76 -1.77 -10.25
CA ARG A 7 -23.58 -0.70 -9.64
C ARG A 7 -23.69 -0.78 -8.12
N ALA A 8 -22.67 -1.28 -7.43
CA ALA A 8 -22.68 -1.30 -5.97
C ALA A 8 -23.07 0.08 -5.37
N PRO A 9 -23.99 0.11 -4.38
CA PRO A 9 -24.33 1.29 -3.62
C PRO A 9 -23.13 1.90 -2.91
N LYS A 10 -23.15 3.22 -2.70
CA LYS A 10 -22.06 3.94 -2.02
C LYS A 10 -21.84 3.47 -0.59
N ALA A 11 -22.92 3.21 0.16
CA ALA A 11 -22.85 2.79 1.55
C ALA A 11 -22.18 1.42 1.70
N GLU A 12 -22.57 0.45 0.87
CA GLU A 12 -21.97 -0.89 0.86
C GLU A 12 -20.48 -0.83 0.50
N LEU A 13 -20.14 -0.11 -0.58
CA LEU A 13 -18.76 0.03 -1.01
C LEU A 13 -17.91 0.74 0.05
N ARG A 14 -18.45 1.77 0.72
CA ARG A 14 -17.78 2.45 1.84
C ARG A 14 -17.53 1.47 2.99
N ARG A 15 -18.54 0.72 3.43
CA ARG A 15 -18.42 -0.24 4.53
C ARG A 15 -17.31 -1.28 4.28
N LEU A 16 -17.27 -1.87 3.09
CA LEU A 16 -16.24 -2.85 2.72
C LEU A 16 -14.84 -2.24 2.75
N LEU A 17 -14.71 -1.01 2.22
CA LEU A 17 -13.43 -0.30 2.22
C LEU A 17 -12.98 0.07 3.64
N ASP A 18 -13.89 0.51 4.50
CA ASP A 18 -13.60 0.85 5.89
C ASP A 18 -13.22 -0.38 6.73
N GLN A 19 -13.69 -1.58 6.33
CA GLN A 19 -13.25 -2.87 6.88
C GLN A 19 -11.87 -3.30 6.37
N GLY A 20 -11.24 -2.52 5.49
CA GLY A 20 -9.92 -2.79 4.92
C GLY A 20 -9.94 -3.71 3.70
N GLU A 21 -11.11 -4.00 3.13
CA GLU A 21 -11.19 -4.82 1.92
C GLU A 21 -10.56 -4.10 0.71
N GLY A 22 -9.64 -4.79 0.04
CA GLY A 22 -9.06 -4.28 -1.21
C GLY A 22 -10.01 -4.45 -2.40
N TYR A 23 -9.82 -3.66 -3.46
CA TYR A 23 -10.64 -3.74 -4.68
C TYR A 23 -10.68 -5.14 -5.32
N ALA A 24 -9.60 -5.92 -5.22
CA ALA A 24 -9.57 -7.31 -5.69
C ALA A 24 -10.47 -8.24 -4.88
N SER A 25 -10.50 -8.07 -3.56
CA SER A 25 -11.35 -8.85 -2.66
C SER A 25 -12.82 -8.54 -2.90
N ILE A 26 -13.16 -7.25 -2.95
CA ILE A 26 -14.50 -6.77 -3.31
C ILE A 26 -14.89 -7.26 -4.71
N GLY A 27 -13.97 -7.26 -5.66
CA GLY A 27 -14.21 -7.79 -7.00
C GLY A 27 -14.65 -9.25 -6.97
N ARG A 28 -13.95 -10.10 -6.21
CA ARG A 28 -14.33 -11.51 -6.03
C ARG A 28 -15.70 -11.67 -5.35
N LEU A 29 -15.98 -10.90 -4.31
CA LEU A 29 -17.27 -10.94 -3.60
C LEU A 29 -18.45 -10.60 -4.52
N HIS A 30 -18.26 -9.68 -5.45
CA HIS A 30 -19.31 -9.20 -6.35
C HIS A 30 -19.24 -9.84 -7.76
N GLY A 31 -18.34 -10.79 -8.00
CA GLY A 31 -18.17 -11.42 -9.32
C GLY A 31 -17.68 -10.48 -10.43
N VAL A 32 -16.97 -9.40 -10.10
CA VAL A 32 -16.49 -8.39 -11.06
C VAL A 32 -14.98 -8.17 -10.98
N HIS A 33 -14.38 -7.73 -12.08
CA HIS A 33 -12.96 -7.37 -12.10
C HIS A 33 -12.68 -6.16 -11.19
N GLU A 34 -11.53 -6.15 -10.49
CA GLU A 34 -11.14 -5.09 -9.54
C GLU A 34 -11.17 -3.67 -10.15
N ASN A 35 -10.91 -3.56 -11.45
CA ASN A 35 -10.94 -2.29 -12.17
C ASN A 35 -12.36 -1.69 -12.21
N ARG A 36 -13.42 -2.52 -12.25
CA ARG A 36 -14.81 -2.05 -12.17
C ARG A 36 -15.12 -1.50 -10.79
N VAL A 37 -14.61 -2.16 -9.74
CA VAL A 37 -14.72 -1.70 -8.36
C VAL A 37 -14.00 -0.37 -8.16
N ARG A 38 -12.74 -0.27 -8.62
CA ARG A 38 -11.94 0.96 -8.58
C ARG A 38 -12.61 2.11 -9.31
N TYR A 39 -13.15 1.85 -10.50
CA TYR A 39 -13.88 2.85 -11.29
C TYR A 39 -15.11 3.36 -10.52
N ARG A 40 -15.91 2.44 -9.97
CA ARG A 40 -17.11 2.78 -9.19
C ARG A 40 -16.77 3.56 -7.92
N ALA A 41 -15.78 3.12 -7.15
CA ALA A 41 -15.29 3.82 -5.97
C ALA A 41 -14.81 5.24 -6.30
N THR A 42 -14.13 5.41 -7.43
CA THR A 42 -13.69 6.74 -7.91
C THR A 42 -14.87 7.64 -8.24
N LYS A 43 -15.85 7.15 -9.02
CA LYS A 43 -17.09 7.87 -9.37
C LYS A 43 -17.89 8.31 -8.14
N LEU A 44 -17.81 7.56 -7.04
CA LEU A 44 -18.53 7.82 -5.79
C LEU A 44 -17.75 8.68 -4.78
N GLY A 45 -16.53 9.10 -5.12
CA GLY A 45 -15.67 9.89 -4.22
C GLY A 45 -15.10 9.10 -3.05
N LEU A 46 -14.91 7.78 -3.22
CA LEU A 46 -14.37 6.88 -2.19
C LEU A 46 -12.86 6.60 -2.37
N ARG A 47 -12.18 7.34 -3.28
CA ARG A 47 -10.72 7.28 -3.44
C ARG A 47 -10.05 7.78 -2.17
N GLY A 48 -9.61 6.87 -1.31
CA GLY A 48 -8.89 7.20 -0.08
C GLY A 48 -9.11 6.18 1.04
N THR A 49 -10.22 5.44 1.02
CA THR A 49 -10.54 4.44 2.06
C THR A 49 -9.95 3.06 1.80
N THR A 50 -9.40 2.80 0.61
CA THR A 50 -8.93 1.45 0.23
C THR A 50 -7.68 0.95 0.93
N GLN A 51 -6.91 1.83 1.56
CA GLN A 51 -5.72 1.39 2.26
C GLN A 51 -5.58 2.23 3.51
N PRO A 52 -5.30 1.62 4.67
CA PRO A 52 -4.69 2.39 5.74
C PRO A 52 -3.47 3.06 5.11
N GLN A 53 -3.50 4.39 5.03
CA GLN A 53 -2.28 5.15 4.84
C GLN A 53 -1.56 5.02 6.17
N GLY A 54 -0.96 3.85 6.42
CA GLY A 54 -0.08 3.68 7.55
C GLY A 54 0.88 4.85 7.52
N GLU A 55 1.01 5.53 8.67
CA GLU A 55 1.86 6.70 8.77
C GLU A 55 3.26 6.35 8.27
N MET A 56 3.87 7.30 7.57
CA MET A 56 5.23 7.07 7.08
C MET A 56 6.13 6.82 8.29
N PRO A 57 6.89 5.71 8.33
CA PRO A 57 7.73 5.42 9.46
C PRO A 57 8.74 6.55 9.70
N SER A 58 9.06 6.76 10.98
CA SER A 58 10.15 7.67 11.36
C SER A 58 11.47 7.22 10.72
N GLU A 59 12.41 8.14 10.56
CA GLU A 59 13.72 7.85 9.99
C GLU A 59 14.41 6.67 10.69
N ALA A 60 14.38 6.64 12.03
CA ALA A 60 15.02 5.58 12.81
C ALA A 60 14.42 4.19 12.52
N LEU A 61 13.09 4.09 12.47
CA LEU A 61 12.39 2.83 12.17
C LEU A 61 12.64 2.40 10.72
N LEU A 62 12.63 3.36 9.79
CA LEU A 62 12.90 3.07 8.39
C LEU A 62 14.35 2.62 8.16
N ARG A 63 15.32 3.27 8.81
CA ARG A 63 16.73 2.88 8.80
C ARG A 63 16.87 1.46 9.35
N LEU A 64 16.26 1.15 10.49
CA LEU A 64 16.30 -0.19 11.09
C LEU A 64 15.74 -1.27 10.15
N ALA A 65 14.60 -1.02 9.50
CA ALA A 65 14.01 -1.96 8.56
C ALA A 65 14.86 -2.14 7.30
N LEU A 66 15.45 -1.06 6.77
CA LEU A 66 16.33 -1.10 5.60
C LEU A 66 17.65 -1.83 5.86
N ARG A 67 18.11 -1.92 7.12
CA ARG A 67 19.30 -2.72 7.50
C ARG A 67 19.12 -4.23 7.31
N GLN A 68 17.90 -4.72 7.10
CA GLN A 68 17.66 -6.14 6.82
C GLN A 68 17.60 -6.39 5.31
N PRO A 69 18.73 -6.65 4.61
CA PRO A 69 18.78 -6.68 3.14
C PRO A 69 17.86 -7.74 2.52
N ASP A 70 17.50 -8.77 3.28
CA ASP A 70 16.62 -9.86 2.85
C ASP A 70 15.15 -9.42 2.80
N LEU A 71 14.78 -8.34 3.50
CA LEU A 71 13.45 -7.76 3.41
C LEU A 71 13.31 -6.91 2.15
N THR A 72 12.36 -7.26 1.30
CA THR A 72 11.96 -6.41 0.17
C THR A 72 11.24 -5.14 0.67
N LEU A 73 11.22 -4.07 -0.13
CA LEU A 73 10.45 -2.86 0.21
C LEU A 73 8.96 -3.15 0.41
N LYS A 74 8.41 -4.17 -0.28
CA LYS A 74 7.04 -4.63 -0.10
C LYS A 74 6.83 -5.30 1.25
N ALA A 75 7.79 -6.09 1.72
CA ALA A 75 7.75 -6.68 3.06
C ALA A 75 7.84 -5.60 4.14
N ILE A 76 8.75 -4.64 3.99
CA ILE A 76 8.87 -3.49 4.90
C ILE A 76 7.57 -2.69 4.95
N ALA A 77 6.96 -2.42 3.80
CA ALA A 77 5.70 -1.69 3.72
C ALA A 77 4.55 -2.39 4.46
N LYS A 78 4.52 -3.74 4.43
CA LYS A 78 3.56 -4.51 5.23
C LYS A 78 3.77 -4.34 6.73
N LEU A 79 5.02 -4.30 7.20
CA LEU A 79 5.33 -4.09 8.63
C LEU A 79 4.81 -2.74 9.14
N PHE A 80 4.85 -1.72 8.28
CA PHE A 80 4.38 -0.36 8.61
C PHE A 80 2.94 -0.08 8.15
N ALA A 81 2.21 -1.11 7.70
CA ALA A 81 0.85 -0.99 7.16
C ALA A 81 0.70 0.14 6.11
N CYS A 82 1.74 0.36 5.29
CA CYS A 82 1.79 1.44 4.31
C CYS A 82 2.05 0.91 2.89
N GLN A 83 2.04 1.80 1.90
CA GLN A 83 2.41 1.46 0.54
C GLN A 83 3.93 1.33 0.38
N ALA A 84 4.41 0.43 -0.49
CA ALA A 84 5.84 0.35 -0.83
C ALA A 84 6.38 1.66 -1.43
N GLN A 85 5.53 2.41 -2.14
CA GLN A 85 5.88 3.75 -2.63
C GLN A 85 6.05 4.77 -1.48
N ALA A 86 5.37 4.60 -0.35
CA ALA A 86 5.61 5.43 0.84
C ALA A 86 6.98 5.13 1.45
N ILE A 87 7.39 3.86 1.53
CA ILE A 87 8.74 3.45 1.96
C ILE A 87 9.82 4.07 1.07
N ALA A 88 9.66 3.97 -0.27
CA ALA A 88 10.62 4.55 -1.21
C ALA A 88 10.72 6.08 -1.09
N ARG A 89 9.58 6.77 -0.93
CA ARG A 89 9.55 8.22 -0.69
C ARG A 89 10.19 8.60 0.64
N GLY A 90 9.91 7.86 1.71
CA GLY A 90 10.50 8.07 3.02
C GLY A 90 12.01 7.89 2.99
N ALA A 91 12.50 6.82 2.37
CA ALA A 91 13.92 6.56 2.25
C ALA A 91 14.64 7.69 1.49
N LYS A 92 14.09 8.13 0.36
CA LYS A 92 14.60 9.30 -0.38
C LYS A 92 14.60 10.57 0.48
N ARG A 93 13.52 10.82 1.24
CA ARG A 93 13.39 12.00 2.11
C ARG A 93 14.47 12.03 3.20
N TYR A 94 14.82 10.87 3.74
CA TYR A 94 15.82 10.74 4.81
C TYR A 94 17.24 10.41 4.29
N GLY A 95 17.46 10.43 2.98
CA GLY A 95 18.77 10.09 2.40
C GLY A 95 19.20 8.63 2.62
N LEU A 96 18.26 7.71 2.82
CA LEU A 96 18.53 6.30 3.07
C LEU A 96 18.58 5.51 1.75
N PRO A 97 19.57 4.62 1.57
CA PRO A 97 19.61 3.75 0.41
C PRO A 97 18.53 2.66 0.45
N THR A 98 17.92 2.40 -0.71
CA THR A 98 16.92 1.33 -0.89
C THR A 98 17.43 0.17 -1.73
N ASP A 99 18.58 0.34 -2.37
CA ASP A 99 19.24 -0.68 -3.18
C ASP A 99 20.05 -1.65 -2.32
N ARG A 100 20.37 -2.82 -2.87
CA ARG A 100 21.06 -3.87 -2.10
C ARG A 100 22.42 -3.41 -1.58
N ARG A 101 23.20 -2.67 -2.39
CA ARG A 101 24.55 -2.25 -2.04
C ARG A 101 24.52 -1.21 -0.92
N GLY A 102 23.72 -0.16 -1.06
CA GLY A 102 23.62 0.85 -0.01
C GLY A 102 23.00 0.32 1.30
N ARG A 103 22.06 -0.63 1.22
CA ARG A 103 21.50 -1.27 2.42
C ARG A 103 22.50 -2.16 3.17
N LEU A 104 23.47 -2.77 2.47
CA LEU A 104 24.57 -3.48 3.12
C LEU A 104 25.48 -2.52 3.88
N ALA A 105 25.80 -1.35 3.32
CA ALA A 105 26.58 -0.32 4.00
C ALA A 105 25.91 0.16 5.31
N LEU A 106 24.58 0.28 5.35
CA LEU A 106 23.85 0.60 6.58
C LEU A 106 24.01 -0.45 7.70
N ARG A 107 24.38 -1.71 7.37
CA ARG A 107 24.69 -2.71 8.40
C ARG A 107 26.07 -2.48 9.00
N GLU A 108 27.04 -2.17 8.14
CA GLU A 108 28.46 -2.02 8.47
C GLU A 108 28.77 -0.75 9.25
N ASP A 109 27.88 0.27 9.21
CA ASP A 109 27.93 1.49 10.01
C ASP A 109 27.72 1.25 11.53
N ARG A 110 28.06 0.05 12.03
CA ARG A 110 28.34 -0.23 13.44
C ARG A 110 29.84 -0.04 13.66
N SER A 111 30.27 1.19 13.84
CA SER A 111 31.61 1.50 14.39
C SER A 111 31.45 2.63 15.39
#